data_AF-A0A2N2FB34-F1
#
_entry.id   AF-A0A2N2FB34-F1
#
_cell.length_a   1.000
_cell.length_b   1.000
_cell.length_c   1.000
_cell.angle_alpha   90.00
_cell.angle_beta   90.00
_cell.angle_gamma   90.00
#
_symmetry.space_group_name_H-M   'P 1'
#
loop_
_entity.id
_entity.type
_entity.pdbx_description
1 polymer ?
#
loop_
_entity_poly.entity_id
_entity_poly.type
_entity_poly.pdbx_seq_one_letter_code
_entity_poly.pdbx_strand_id
1 'polypeptide(L)' 'MFYPKSVMVCGVSSSPDNLGRSTVENLERFGFPGSVYLVSLEGGELNGRKIYRHIEDIEAVPELAVLLIPA' A
#
# COMPACT_ATOMS: atom_id res chain seq x y z
N MET A 1 7.12 -1.36 -17.24
CA MET A 1 7.82 -1.01 -16.00
C MET A 1 7.66 -2.18 -15.05
N PHE A 2 8.73 -2.91 -14.73
CA PHE A 2 8.67 -4.12 -13.88
C PHE A 2 9.56 -4.04 -12.63
N TYR A 3 10.28 -2.92 -12.44
CA TYR A 3 11.25 -2.74 -11.35
C TYR A 3 11.06 -1.37 -10.66
N PRO A 4 9.88 -1.09 -10.07
CA PRO A 4 9.68 0.15 -9.35
C PRO A 4 10.51 0.17 -8.05
N LYS A 5 11.01 1.34 -7.69
CA LYS A 5 11.66 1.62 -6.40
C LYS A 5 10.65 1.96 -5.31
N SER A 6 9.41 2.24 -5.68
CA SER A 6 8.32 2.53 -4.75
C SER A 6 6.96 2.10 -5.30
N VAL A 7 6.10 1.59 -4.41
CA VAL A 7 4.74 1.15 -4.72
C VAL A 7 3.77 1.76 -3.72
N MET A 8 2.67 2.32 -4.23
CA MET A 8 1.51 2.69 -3.42
C MET A 8 0.41 1.65 -3.59
N VAL A 9 -0.14 1.15 -2.50
CA VAL A 9 -1.29 0.22 -2.49
C VAL A 9 -2.49 0.96 -1.92
N CYS A 10 -3.53 1.16 -2.75
CA CYS A 10 -4.78 1.79 -2.37
C CYS A 10 -5.86 0.75 -2.06
N GLY A 11 -6.67 1.02 -1.04
CA GLY A 11 -7.73 0.12 -0.58
C GLY A 11 -7.27 -0.86 0.50
N VAL A 12 -6.22 -0.51 1.25
CA VAL A 12 -5.68 -1.33 2.33
C VAL A 12 -6.54 -1.19 3.59
N SER A 13 -6.96 -2.30 4.18
CA SER A 13 -7.60 -2.30 5.49
C SER A 13 -7.03 -3.38 6.41
N SER A 14 -7.33 -3.32 7.70
CA SER A 14 -6.91 -4.33 8.66
C SER A 14 -7.74 -5.64 8.58
N SER A 15 -8.79 -5.68 7.76
CA SER A 15 -9.62 -6.88 7.58
C SER A 15 -8.79 -8.04 7.01
N PRO A 16 -8.88 -9.25 7.57
CA PRO A 16 -8.12 -10.42 7.08
C PRO A 16 -8.36 -10.74 5.60
N ASP A 17 -9.56 -10.48 5.09
CA ASP A 17 -9.96 -10.83 3.71
C ASP A 17 -9.70 -9.69 2.70
N ASN A 18 -9.08 -8.59 3.13
CA ASN A 18 -8.81 -7.45 2.26
C ASN A 18 -7.66 -7.74 1.28
N LEU A 19 -7.93 -7.67 -0.03
CA LEU A 19 -6.92 -7.89 -1.07
C LEU A 19 -5.77 -6.88 -1.01
N GLY A 20 -6.03 -5.63 -0.56
CA GLY A 20 -4.99 -4.61 -0.35
C GLY A 20 -3.97 -5.05 0.70
N ARG A 21 -4.46 -5.56 1.83
CA ARG A 21 -3.66 -6.17 2.89
C ARG A 21 -2.84 -7.34 2.37
N SER A 22 -3.48 -8.31 1.69
CA SER A 22 -2.76 -9.45 1.12
C SER A 22 -1.68 -9.02 0.11
N THR A 23 -1.91 -7.94 -0.63
CA THR A 23 -0.92 -7.39 -1.57
C THR A 23 0.29 -6.82 -0.83
N VAL A 24 0.08 -6.05 0.24
CA VAL A 24 1.18 -5.53 1.08
C VAL A 24 1.95 -6.68 1.73
N GLU A 25 1.26 -7.66 2.30
CA GLU A 25 1.87 -8.84 2.91
C GLU A 25 2.68 -9.65 1.88
N ASN A 26 2.23 -9.75 0.63
CA ASN A 26 2.98 -10.41 -0.44
C ASN A 26 4.25 -9.63 -0.80
N LEU A 27 4.20 -8.29 -0.91
CA LEU A 27 5.38 -7.48 -1.17
C LEU A 27 6.44 -7.67 -0.07
N GLU A 28 6.02 -7.74 1.19
CA GLU A 28 6.89 -8.03 2.33
C GLU A 28 7.43 -9.46 2.28
N ARG A 29 6.55 -10.46 2.12
CA ARG A 29 6.89 -11.89 2.09
C ARG A 29 7.89 -12.23 1.00
N PHE A 30 7.78 -11.60 -0.17
CA PHE A 30 8.68 -11.83 -1.31
C PHE A 30 9.89 -10.87 -1.32
N GLY A 31 10.05 -10.02 -0.30
CA GLY A 31 11.24 -9.18 -0.13
C GLY A 31 11.35 -8.05 -1.14
N PHE A 32 10.23 -7.40 -1.50
CA PHE A 32 10.27 -6.22 -2.34
C PHE A 32 11.18 -5.15 -1.71
N PRO A 33 12.27 -4.73 -2.39
CA PRO A 33 13.29 -3.87 -1.79
C PRO A 33 12.90 -2.39 -1.76
N GLY A 34 11.82 -2.02 -2.44
CA GLY A 34 11.37 -0.63 -2.55
C GLY A 34 10.47 -0.19 -1.39
N SER A 35 10.19 1.11 -1.36
CA SER A 35 9.24 1.69 -0.41
C SER A 35 7.81 1.25 -0.72
N VAL A 36 7.03 0.89 0.30
CA VAL A 36 5.61 0.57 0.16
C VAL A 36 4.80 1.57 0.96
N TYR A 37 3.87 2.25 0.28
CA TYR A 37 2.95 3.23 0.86
C TYR A 37 1.53 2.65 0.86
N LEU A 38 0.84 2.77 2.00
CA LEU A 38 -0.47 2.16 2.21
C LEU A 38 -1.50 3.29 2.25
N VAL A 39 -2.60 3.16 1.50
CA VAL A 39 -3.64 4.21 1.43
C VAL A 39 -5.03 3.61 1.58
N SER A 40 -5.86 4.26 2.39
CA SER A 40 -7.30 3.97 2.52
C SER A 40 -8.06 5.20 3.01
N LEU A 41 -9.39 5.21 2.83
CA LEU A 41 -10.22 6.34 3.28
C LEU A 41 -10.26 6.43 4.82
N GLU A 42 -10.15 5.29 5.49
CA GLU A 42 -10.22 5.17 6.93
C GLU A 42 -8.88 5.49 7.59
N GLY A 43 -7.77 5.22 6.90
CA GLY A 43 -6.42 5.25 7.45
C GLY A 43 -6.16 4.11 8.43
N GLY A 44 -5.23 4.33 9.35
CA GLY A 44 -4.91 3.39 10.42
C GLY A 44 -3.50 2.82 10.31
N GLU A 45 -3.35 1.55 10.67
CA GLU A 45 -2.05 0.89 10.75
C GLU A 45 -2.16 -0.58 10.30
N LEU A 46 -1.13 -1.06 9.59
CA LEU A 46 -0.94 -2.47 9.26
C LEU A 46 0.51 -2.85 9.56
N ASN A 47 0.73 -3.82 10.45
CA ASN A 47 2.05 -4.34 10.80
C ASN A 47 3.07 -3.25 11.22
N GLY A 48 2.67 -2.24 12.00
CA GLY A 48 3.58 -1.14 12.37
C GLY A 48 3.65 0.00 11.35
N ARG A 49 2.98 -0.14 10.19
CA ARG A 49 3.07 0.80 9.06
C ARG A 49 1.82 1.65 8.98
N LYS A 50 2.01 2.96 8.87
CA LYS A 50 0.92 3.93 8.69
C LYS A 50 0.17 3.66 7.39
N ILE A 51 -1.16 3.64 7.48
CA ILE A 51 -2.07 3.74 6.34
C ILE A 51 -2.50 5.20 6.24
N TYR A 52 -2.09 5.86 5.16
CA TYR A 52 -2.37 7.26 4.88
C TYR A 52 -3.83 7.43 4.43
N ARG A 53 -4.49 8.50 4.90
CA ARG A 53 -5.83 8.86 4.46
C ARG A 53 -5.84 9.62 3.14
N HIS A 54 -4.80 10.42 2.92
CA HIS A 54 -4.63 11.27 1.77
C HIS A 54 -3.31 10.92 1.07
N ILE A 55 -3.32 10.88 -0.26
CA ILE A 55 -2.14 10.55 -1.05
C ILE A 55 -1.11 11.70 -0.93
N GLU A 56 -1.61 12.92 -0.74
CA GLU A 56 -0.83 14.14 -0.54
C GLU A 56 0.01 14.13 0.75
N ASP A 57 -0.32 13.26 1.72
CA ASP A 57 0.46 13.09 2.95
C ASP A 57 1.73 12.24 2.73
N ILE A 58 1.89 11.65 1.54
CA ILE A 58 3.07 10.87 1.19
C ILE A 58 4.14 11.81 0.65
N GLU A 59 5.25 11.96 1.37
CA GLU A 59 6.35 12.90 1.05
C GLU A 59 7.09 12.58 -0.26
N ALA A 60 6.87 11.40 -0.85
CA ALA A 60 7.50 10.96 -2.09
C ALA A 60 6.46 10.57 -3.14
N VAL A 61 6.77 10.80 -4.42
CA VAL A 61 5.92 10.36 -5.53
C VAL A 61 6.16 8.87 -5.80
N PRO A 62 5.13 8.00 -5.67
CA PRO A 62 5.28 6.56 -5.97
C PRO A 62 5.50 6.32 -7.46
N GLU A 63 6.38 5.38 -7.81
CA GLU A 63 6.65 4.99 -9.22
C GLU A 63 5.56 4.07 -9.78
N LEU A 64 4.84 3.35 -8.92
CA LEU A 64 3.74 2.45 -9.28
C LEU A 64 2.59 2.56 -8.27
N ALA A 65 1.36 2.53 -8.75
CA ALA A 65 0.16 2.45 -7.93
C ALA A 65 -0.62 1.15 -8.21
N VAL A 66 -1.05 0.46 -7.16
CA VAL A 66 -1.95 -0.69 -7.19
C VAL A 66 -3.29 -0.26 -6.59
N LEU A 67 -4.34 -0.26 -7.39
CA LEU A 67 -5.67 0.21 -7.00
C LEU A 67 -6.59 -0.98 -6.71
N LEU A 68 -6.85 -1.26 -5.44
CA LEU A 68 -7.74 -2.32 -4.97
C LEU A 68 -8.96 -1.70 -4.28
N ILE A 69 -9.67 -0.87 -5.02
CA ILE A 69 -10.85 -0.12 -4.58
C ILE A 69 -12.10 -0.61 -5.34
N PRO A 70 -13.30 -0.48 -4.77
CA PRO A 70 -14.55 -0.75 -5.50
C PRO A 70 -14.65 0.06 -6.80
N ALA A 71 -15.38 -0.49 -7.78
CA ALA A 71 -15.65 0.15 -9.06
C ALA A 71 -16.73 1.24 -8.98
#